data_AF-A0A834YWE9-F1
#
_entry.id   AF-A0A834YWE9-F1
#
_cell.length_a   1.000
_cell.length_b   1.000
_cell.length_c   1.000
_cell.angle_alpha   90.00
_cell.angle_beta   90.00
_cell.angle_gamma   90.00
#
_symmetry.space_group_name_H-M   'P 1'
#
loop_
_entity.id
_entity.type
_entity.pdbx_description
1 polymer ?
#
loop_
_entity_poly.entity_id
_entity_poly.type
_entity_poly.pdbx_seq_one_letter_code
_entity_poly.pdbx_strand_id
1 'polypeptide(L)'
;MASGNNTNTSVQQPPFPVFHGENYDFWCVKMKTLFLSYDLWEFVEDGFEEPEDAETLSNARKQQLKETKKKDAKALHLIQQGVADLIFPRIINATTSKEA
;
A
#
# COMPACT_ATOMS: atom_id res chain seq x y z
N MET A 1 -45.90 -10.01 18.39
CA MET A 1 -45.08 -8.88 17.92
C MET A 1 -43.64 -9.38 17.87
N ALA A 2 -43.00 -9.26 16.70
CA ALA A 2 -41.75 -9.94 16.38
C ALA A 2 -40.55 -9.34 17.14
N SER A 3 -39.76 -10.19 17.78
CA SER A 3 -38.43 -9.83 18.30
C SER A 3 -37.49 -9.59 17.12
N GLY A 4 -37.06 -8.34 16.94
CA GLY A 4 -36.06 -7.98 15.95
C GLY A 4 -34.67 -8.39 16.44
N ASN A 5 -34.06 -9.38 15.77
CA ASN A 5 -32.66 -9.70 15.95
C ASN A 5 -31.81 -8.73 15.13
N ASN A 6 -31.12 -7.82 15.82
CA ASN A 6 -30.07 -6.99 15.22
C ASN A 6 -28.79 -7.83 15.09
N THR A 7 -28.58 -8.48 13.94
CA THR A 7 -27.27 -9.03 13.60
C THR A 7 -26.43 -7.90 13.02
N ASN A 8 -25.61 -7.28 13.88
CA ASN A 8 -24.45 -6.50 13.44
C ASN A 8 -23.52 -7.46 12.67
N THR A 9 -23.70 -7.56 11.37
CA THR A 9 -22.76 -8.22 10.46
C THR A 9 -21.53 -7.33 10.37
N SER A 10 -20.57 -7.54 11.28
CA SER A 10 -19.21 -7.04 11.10
C SER A 10 -18.70 -7.59 9.78
N VAL A 11 -18.54 -6.73 8.79
CA VAL A 11 -17.96 -7.08 7.49
C VAL A 11 -16.51 -7.46 7.78
N GLN A 12 -16.23 -8.76 7.92
CA GLN A 12 -14.86 -9.25 8.04
C GLN A 12 -14.15 -8.88 6.75
N GLN A 13 -13.23 -7.92 6.82
CA GLN A 13 -12.32 -7.69 5.72
C GLN A 13 -11.50 -8.98 5.51
N PRO A 14 -11.27 -9.38 4.25
CA PRO A 14 -10.43 -10.54 3.97
C PRO A 14 -9.06 -10.33 4.62
N PRO A 15 -8.45 -11.40 5.19
CA PRO A 15 -7.19 -11.28 5.89
C PRO A 15 -6.12 -10.70 4.96
N PHE A 16 -5.31 -9.80 5.51
CA PHE A 16 -4.23 -9.16 4.78
C PHE A 16 -3.25 -10.22 4.24
N PRO A 17 -2.84 -10.15 2.97
CA PRO A 17 -1.90 -11.12 2.41
C PRO A 17 -0.48 -10.91 2.98
N VAL A 18 -0.04 -11.82 3.85
CA VAL A 18 1.32 -11.78 4.45
C VAL A 18 2.20 -12.87 3.86
N PHE A 19 3.38 -12.48 3.36
CA PHE A 19 4.39 -13.37 2.80
C PHE A 19 5.30 -13.91 3.89
N HIS A 20 5.36 -15.24 3.99
CA HIS A 20 6.17 -15.96 4.95
C HIS A 20 7.35 -16.72 4.30
N GLY A 21 7.61 -16.49 3.00
CA GLY A 21 8.68 -17.15 2.26
C GLY A 21 8.18 -18.26 1.32
N GLU A 22 6.89 -18.56 1.35
CA GLU A 22 6.25 -19.60 0.54
C GLU A 22 5.05 -19.03 -0.22
N ASN A 23 4.58 -19.75 -1.25
CA ASN A 23 3.40 -19.38 -2.06
C ASN A 23 3.47 -17.96 -2.64
N TYR A 24 4.64 -17.57 -3.13
CA TYR A 24 4.89 -16.23 -3.67
C TYR A 24 3.86 -15.83 -4.73
N ASP A 25 3.50 -16.73 -5.66
CA ASP A 25 2.53 -16.44 -6.73
C ASP A 25 1.16 -16.03 -6.17
N PHE A 26 0.68 -16.74 -5.13
CA PHE A 26 -0.58 -16.41 -4.48
C PHE A 26 -0.52 -15.08 -3.73
N TRP A 27 0.59 -14.83 -3.04
CA TRP A 27 0.81 -13.58 -2.32
C TRP A 27 0.90 -12.39 -3.30
N CYS A 28 1.68 -12.53 -4.36
CA CYS A 28 1.90 -11.51 -5.39
C CYS A 28 0.57 -11.09 -6.04
N VAL A 29 -0.27 -12.05 -6.44
CA VAL A 29 -1.59 -11.75 -7.04
C VAL A 29 -2.50 -11.02 -6.05
N LYS A 30 -2.51 -11.42 -4.77
CA LYS A 30 -3.31 -10.76 -3.73
C LYS A 30 -2.83 -9.33 -3.45
N MET A 31 -1.52 -9.13 -3.31
CA MET A 31 -0.93 -7.80 -3.12
C MET A 31 -1.18 -6.88 -4.32
N LYS A 32 -1.01 -7.38 -5.55
CA LYS A 32 -1.33 -6.61 -6.76
C LYS A 32 -2.80 -6.18 -6.79
N THR A 33 -3.71 -7.09 -6.46
CA THR A 33 -5.15 -6.77 -6.38
C THR A 33 -5.44 -5.73 -5.30
N LEU A 34 -4.77 -5.84 -4.14
CA LEU A 34 -4.86 -4.86 -3.06
C LEU A 34 -4.44 -3.46 -3.51
N PHE A 35 -3.27 -3.33 -4.15
CA PHE A 35 -2.80 -2.03 -4.66
C PHE A 35 -3.72 -1.44 -5.73
N LEU A 36 -4.21 -2.26 -6.67
CA LEU A 36 -5.18 -1.82 -7.67
C LEU A 36 -6.47 -1.32 -7.01
N SER A 37 -6.95 -1.96 -5.95
CA SER A 37 -8.16 -1.53 -5.23
C SER A 37 -8.02 -0.18 -4.51
N TYR A 38 -6.78 0.23 -4.21
CA TYR A 38 -6.47 1.49 -3.57
C TYR A 38 -5.93 2.56 -4.53
N ASP A 39 -5.88 2.28 -5.84
CA ASP A 39 -5.26 3.17 -6.84
C ASP A 39 -3.80 3.49 -6.50
N LEU A 40 -3.04 2.44 -6.16
CA LEU A 40 -1.64 2.53 -5.70
C LEU A 40 -0.64 1.74 -6.57
N TRP A 41 -1.11 0.97 -7.55
CA TRP A 41 -0.25 0.07 -8.33
C TRP A 41 0.86 0.82 -9.10
N GLU A 42 0.56 2.01 -9.63
CA GLU A 42 1.53 2.87 -10.32
C GLU A 42 2.77 3.19 -9.46
N PHE A 43 2.62 3.33 -8.15
CA PHE A 43 3.75 3.62 -7.26
C PHE A 43 4.68 2.42 -7.07
N VAL A 44 4.11 1.21 -7.08
CA VAL A 44 4.87 -0.03 -6.94
C VAL A 44 5.54 -0.41 -8.26
N GLU A 45 4.86 -0.17 -9.38
CA GLU A 45 5.34 -0.55 -10.71
C GLU A 45 6.28 0.50 -11.33
N ASP A 46 5.92 1.78 -11.29
CA ASP A 46 6.67 2.85 -11.95
C ASP A 46 7.51 3.67 -10.96
N GLY A 47 7.10 3.70 -9.69
CA GLY A 47 7.78 4.47 -8.65
C GLY A 47 7.30 5.91 -8.52
N PHE A 48 7.80 6.56 -7.47
CA PHE A 48 7.60 7.98 -7.24
C PHE A 48 8.91 8.74 -7.50
N GLU A 49 8.89 9.65 -8.47
CA GLU A 49 10.00 10.57 -8.71
C GLU A 49 9.75 11.90 -7.99
N GLU A 50 10.65 12.26 -7.07
CA GLU A 50 10.65 13.58 -6.46
C GLU A 50 11.24 14.62 -7.43
N PRO A 51 10.53 15.72 -7.75
CA PRO A 51 11.07 16.79 -8.58
C PRO A 51 12.27 17.45 -7.90
N GLU A 52 13.38 17.62 -8.63
CA GLU A 52 14.62 18.24 -8.14
C GLU A 52 14.39 19.66 -7.59
N ASP A 53 13.45 20.42 -8.16
CA ASP A 53 13.17 21.82 -7.79
C ASP A 53 11.81 22.02 -7.11
N ALA A 54 11.49 21.20 -6.10
CA ALA A 54 10.22 21.29 -5.37
C ALA A 54 9.91 22.69 -4.80
N GLU A 55 10.93 23.50 -4.49
CA GLU A 55 10.79 24.85 -3.92
C GLU A 55 10.25 25.89 -4.92
N THR A 56 10.57 25.76 -6.21
CA THR A 56 10.16 26.71 -7.27
C THR A 56 8.77 26.42 -7.82
N LEU A 57 8.17 25.29 -7.44
CA LEU A 57 6.88 24.86 -7.94
C LEU A 57 5.73 25.77 -7.48
N SER A 58 4.72 25.90 -8.34
CA SER A 58 3.46 26.55 -7.98
C SER A 58 2.77 25.83 -6.81
N ASN A 59 1.94 26.55 -6.05
CA ASN A 59 1.22 25.97 -4.91
C ASN A 59 0.39 24.73 -5.30
N ALA A 60 -0.23 24.75 -6.48
CA ALA A 60 -0.99 23.60 -7.00
C ALA A 60 -0.10 22.36 -7.20
N ARG A 61 1.10 22.54 -7.76
CA ARG A 61 2.02 21.42 -8.01
C ARG A 61 2.67 20.91 -6.73
N LYS A 62 2.93 21.78 -5.74
CA LYS A 62 3.36 21.38 -4.39
C LYS A 62 2.30 20.54 -3.68
N GLN A 63 1.03 20.91 -3.82
CA GLN A 63 -0.08 20.15 -3.24
C GLN A 63 -0.21 18.77 -3.90
N GLN A 64 -0.13 18.70 -5.23
CA GLN A 64 -0.12 17.43 -5.96
C GLN A 64 1.05 16.54 -5.52
N LEU A 65 2.26 17.09 -5.41
CA LEU A 65 3.44 16.35 -4.95
C LEU A 65 3.23 15.74 -3.55
N LYS A 66 2.62 16.49 -2.64
CA LYS A 66 2.31 16.03 -1.29
C LYS A 66 1.30 14.88 -1.30
N GLU A 67 0.32 14.91 -2.20
CA GLU A 67 -0.66 13.84 -2.35
C GLU A 67 -0.03 12.58 -2.94
N THR A 68 0.81 12.72 -3.97
CA THR A 68 1.59 11.64 -4.57
C THR A 68 2.52 10.97 -3.55
N LYS A 69 3.28 11.76 -2.77
CA LYS A 69 4.12 11.24 -1.66
C LYS A 69 3.32 10.45 -0.63
N LYS A 70 2.10 10.89 -0.30
CA LYS A 70 1.23 10.16 0.64
C LYS A 70 0.74 8.84 0.05
N LYS A 71 0.46 8.78 -1.26
CA LYS A 71 0.09 7.53 -1.94
C LYS A 71 1.24 6.54 -1.95
N ASP A 72 2.45 6.97 -2.31
CA ASP A 72 3.65 6.12 -2.29
C ASP A 72 3.95 5.60 -0.88
N ALA A 73 3.92 6.46 0.15
CA ALA A 73 4.10 6.04 1.54
C ALA A 73 3.03 5.03 1.99
N LYS A 74 1.78 5.19 1.53
CA LYS A 74 0.71 4.21 1.78
C LYS A 74 1.00 2.89 1.07
N ALA A 75 1.49 2.92 -0.15
CA ALA A 75 1.87 1.72 -0.88
C ALA A 75 3.00 0.96 -0.15
N LEU A 76 4.06 1.67 0.25
CA LEU A 76 5.17 1.11 1.02
C LEU A 76 4.69 0.50 2.34
N HIS A 77 3.80 1.19 3.06
CA HIS A 77 3.21 0.66 4.31
C HIS A 77 2.46 -0.67 4.09
N LEU A 78 1.74 -0.81 2.98
CA LEU A 78 1.05 -2.06 2.65
C LEU A 78 2.05 -3.17 2.29
N ILE A 79 3.16 -2.87 1.58
CA ILE A 79 4.24 -3.84 1.33
C ILE A 79 4.82 -4.32 2.66
N GLN A 80 5.10 -3.40 3.58
CA GLN A 80 5.60 -3.68 4.92
C GLN A 80 4.65 -4.57 5.73
N GLN A 81 3.34 -4.30 5.70
CA GLN A 81 2.32 -5.19 6.30
C GLN A 81 2.22 -6.55 5.60
N GLY A 82 2.59 -6.60 4.32
CA GLY A 82 2.51 -7.78 3.48
C GLY A 82 3.67 -8.74 3.62
N VAL A 83 4.67 -8.43 4.44
CA VAL A 83 5.81 -9.32 4.69
C VAL A 83 5.89 -9.69 6.16
N ALA A 84 6.23 -10.94 6.45
CA ALA A 84 6.48 -11.37 7.83
C ALA A 84 7.77 -10.72 8.38
N ASP A 85 7.86 -10.60 9.70
CA ASP A 85 9.03 -10.02 10.40
C ASP A 85 10.36 -10.70 10.02
N LEU A 86 10.33 -11.99 9.67
CA LEU A 86 11.51 -12.73 9.22
C LEU A 86 12.06 -12.21 7.87
N ILE A 87 11.20 -11.62 7.04
CA ILE A 87 11.50 -11.14 5.69
C ILE A 87 11.68 -9.62 5.66
N PHE A 88 11.00 -8.91 6.57
CA PHE A 88 11.06 -7.44 6.69
C PHE A 88 12.49 -6.85 6.64
N PRO A 89 13.54 -7.45 7.24
CA PRO A 89 14.91 -6.93 7.11
C PRO A 89 15.41 -6.74 5.68
N ARG A 90 14.82 -7.43 4.69
CA ARG A 90 15.16 -7.26 3.26
C ARG A 90 14.71 -5.92 2.69
N ILE A 91 13.66 -5.32 3.25
CA ILE A 91 13.06 -4.06 2.78
C ILE A 91 13.21 -2.93 3.80
N ILE A 92 13.98 -3.12 4.87
CA ILE A 92 14.07 -2.17 6.00
C ILE A 92 14.61 -0.78 5.59
N ASN A 93 15.40 -0.73 4.53
CA ASN A 93 15.99 0.51 4.00
C ASN A 93 15.18 1.12 2.86
N ALA A 94 14.06 0.49 2.45
CA ALA A 94 13.21 1.01 1.40
C ALA A 94 12.52 2.29 1.88
N THR A 95 12.68 3.36 1.11
CA THR A 95 12.08 4.67 1.37
C THR A 95 10.91 4.97 0.45
N THR A 96 10.79 4.23 -0.66
CA THR A 96 9.66 4.26 -1.59
C THR A 96 9.04 2.88 -1.76
N SER A 97 7.81 2.82 -2.26
CA SER A 97 7.16 1.52 -2.52
C SER A 97 7.83 0.72 -3.65
N LYS A 98 8.56 1.38 -4.54
CA LYS A 98 9.32 0.75 -5.64
C LYS A 98 10.63 0.10 -5.18
N GLU A 99 11.24 0.61 -4.11
CA GLU A 99 12.50 0.09 -3.55
C GLU A 99 12.32 -1.18 -2.72
N ALA A 100 11.11 -1.41 -2.19
CA ALA A 100 10.77 -2.57 -1.36
C ALA A 100 10.52 -3.83 -2.22
#